data_AF-A0A3M1DDT6-F1
#
_entry.id   AF-A0A3M1DDT6-F1
#
_cell.length_a   1.000
_cell.length_b   1.000
_cell.length_c   1.000
_cell.angle_alpha   90.00
_cell.angle_beta   90.00
_cell.angle_gamma   90.00
#
_symmetry.space_group_name_H-M   'P 1'
#
loop_
_entity.id
_entity.type
_entity.pdbx_description
1 polymer ?
#
loop_
_entity_poly.entity_id
_entity_poly.type
_entity_poly.pdbx_seq_one_letter_code
_entity_poly.pdbx_strand_id
1 'polypeptide(L)' 'EWGSREVEFWVDRERVLTGAPSPRGPLSFVMWMDNQYLVATPQGRLRWGLLDVPQEQWMEVDGWEIVVR' A
#
# COMPACT_ATOMS: atom_id res chain seq x y z
N GLU A 1 2.64 -12.31 -4.87
CA GLU A 1 3.53 -12.66 -5.98
C GLU A 1 3.33 -11.68 -7.13
N TRP A 2 4.41 -11.18 -7.71
CA TRP A 2 4.39 -10.31 -8.88
C TRP A 2 4.81 -11.10 -10.12
N GLY A 3 3.84 -11.43 -10.98
CA GLY A 3 4.08 -12.08 -12.26
C GLY A 3 4.33 -11.07 -13.39
N SER A 4 4.55 -11.56 -14.61
CA SER A 4 4.73 -10.71 -15.79
C SER A 4 3.44 -10.09 -16.30
N ARG A 5 2.29 -10.64 -15.91
CA ARG A 5 0.95 -10.22 -16.37
C ARG A 5 0.02 -9.88 -15.21
N GLU A 6 0.08 -10.65 -14.13
CA GLU A 6 -0.87 -10.58 -13.03
C GLU A 6 -0.16 -10.63 -11.67
N VAL A 7 -0.84 -10.07 -10.67
CA VAL A 7 -0.39 -9.96 -9.28
C VAL A 7 -1.34 -10.71 -8.38
N GLU A 8 -0.77 -11.40 -7.39
CA GLU A 8 -1.51 -11.98 -6.28
C GLU A 8 -1.06 -11.35 -4.96
N PHE A 9 -2.02 -10.97 -4.11
CA PHE A 9 -1.76 -10.50 -2.75
C PHE A 9 -2.25 -11.50 -1.70
N TRP A 10 -1.49 -11.58 -0.63
CA TRP A 10 -1.68 -12.55 0.44
C TRP A 10 -1.62 -11.86 1.80
N VAL A 11 -2.50 -12.25 2.71
CA VAL A 11 -2.49 -11.85 4.13
C VAL A 11 -2.65 -13.13 4.93
N ASP A 12 -1.79 -13.38 5.92
CA ASP A 12 -1.83 -14.59 6.75
C ASP A 12 -1.92 -15.90 5.96
N ARG A 13 -1.25 -15.94 4.80
CA ARG A 13 -1.24 -17.06 3.82
C ARG A 13 -2.59 -17.31 3.13
N GLU A 14 -3.53 -16.38 3.23
CA GLU A 14 -4.78 -16.38 2.46
C GLU A 14 -4.69 -15.41 1.28
N ARG A 15 -5.19 -15.81 0.11
CA ARG A 15 -5.24 -14.93 -1.08
C ARG A 15 -6.37 -13.92 -0.92
N VAL A 16 -6.03 -12.65 -0.87
CA VAL A 16 -7.01 -11.54 -0.75
C VAL A 16 -7.27 -10.82 -2.06
N LEU A 17 -6.36 -10.95 -3.05
CA LEU A 17 -6.53 -10.41 -4.39
C LEU A 17 -5.83 -11.29 -5.42
N THR A 18 -6.53 -11.57 -6.52
CA THR A 18 -6.05 -12.36 -7.66
C THR A 18 -6.41 -11.68 -8.98
N GLY A 19 -5.60 -11.88 -10.02
CA GLY A 19 -5.89 -11.40 -11.38
C GLY A 19 -5.73 -9.88 -11.56
N ALA A 20 -5.09 -9.18 -10.61
CA ALA A 20 -4.79 -7.76 -10.76
C ALA A 20 -3.66 -7.58 -11.81
N PRO A 21 -3.77 -6.66 -12.78
CA PRO A 21 -2.76 -6.48 -13.82
C PRO A 21 -1.42 -6.02 -13.23
N SER A 22 -0.32 -6.59 -13.73
CA SER A 22 1.03 -6.23 -13.29
C SER A 22 1.50 -4.88 -13.84
N PRO A 23 2.13 -4.02 -13.03
CA PRO A 23 2.80 -2.83 -13.52
C PRO A 23 4.02 -3.20 -14.39
N ARG A 24 4.39 -2.33 -15.33
CA ARG A 24 5.48 -2.58 -16.30
C ARG A 24 6.85 -2.05 -15.87
N GLY A 25 6.91 -1.28 -14.80
CA GLY A 25 8.14 -0.65 -14.32
C GLY A 25 8.87 -1.50 -13.27
N PRO A 26 10.14 -1.16 -12.94
CA PRO A 26 10.83 -1.73 -11.80
C PRO A 26 10.01 -1.56 -10.52
N LEU A 27 10.06 -2.58 -9.67
CA LEU A 27 9.34 -2.60 -8.41
C LEU A 27 10.27 -2.12 -7.30
N SER A 28 9.73 -1.32 -6.39
CA SER A 28 10.39 -0.88 -5.17
C SER A 28 9.48 -1.15 -3.99
N PHE A 29 10.07 -1.44 -2.83
CA PHE A 29 9.34 -1.46 -1.58
C PHE A 29 9.31 -0.04 -0.99
N VAL A 30 8.13 0.38 -0.54
CA VAL A 30 7.93 1.65 0.17
C VAL A 30 7.03 1.35 1.35
N MET A 31 7.48 1.74 2.53
CA MET A 31 6.73 1.68 3.77
C MET A 31 6.70 3.07 4.38
N TRP A 32 5.51 3.50 4.78
CA TRP A 32 5.30 4.84 5.33
C TRP A 32 4.19 4.79 6.38
N MET A 33 4.31 5.67 7.36
CA MET A 33 3.28 5.98 8.33
C MET A 33 2.93 7.45 8.14
N ASP A 34 1.68 7.74 7.84
CA ASP A 34 1.19 9.09 7.63
C ASP A 34 0.02 9.39 8.57
N ASN A 35 -0.26 10.68 8.76
CA ASN A 35 -1.49 11.17 9.37
C ASN A 35 -2.28 12.06 8.40
N GLN A 36 -2.11 11.86 7.09
CA GLN A 36 -2.71 12.69 6.06
C GLN A 36 -4.04 12.07 5.60
N TYR A 37 -4.99 12.91 5.24
CA TYR A 37 -6.25 12.44 4.64
C TYR A 37 -6.57 13.21 3.37
N LEU A 38 -7.29 12.55 2.47
CA LEU A 38 -7.89 13.13 1.26
C LEU A 38 -9.41 12.94 1.33
N VAL A 39 -10.14 14.02 1.08
CA VAL A 39 -11.59 13.98 0.82
C VAL A 39 -11.80 14.19 -0.66
N ALA A 40 -12.29 13.15 -1.34
CA ALA A 40 -12.71 13.20 -2.73
C ALA A 40 -14.23 13.06 -2.81
N THR A 41 -14.92 14.11 -3.25
CA THR A 41 -16.37 14.12 -3.42
C THR A 41 -16.76 14.01 -4.90
N PRO A 42 -17.88 13.36 -5.26
CA PRO A 42 -18.36 13.29 -6.64
C PRO A 42 -18.59 14.66 -7.30
N GLN A 43 -18.80 15.71 -6.51
CA GLN A 43 -18.96 17.10 -6.96
C GLN A 43 -17.64 17.76 -7.40
N GLY A 44 -16.53 17.01 -7.39
CA GLY A 44 -15.22 17.48 -7.84
C GLY A 44 -14.49 18.35 -6.83
N ARG A 45 -14.95 18.43 -5.58
CA ARG A 45 -14.24 19.14 -4.51
C ARG A 45 -13.26 18.20 -3.84
N LEU A 46 -11.99 18.52 -3.97
CA LEU A 46 -10.90 17.88 -3.25
C LEU A 46 -10.55 18.71 -2.01
N ARG A 47 -10.41 18.05 -0.87
CA ARG A 47 -9.79 18.62 0.33
C ARG A 47 -8.77 17.65 0.86
N TRP A 48 -7.79 18.17 1.58
CA TRP A 48 -6.81 17.37 2.29
C TRP A 48 -6.56 17.99 3.66
N GLY A 49 -5.92 17.24 4.53
CA GLY A 49 -5.50 17.73 5.83
C GLY A 49 -4.66 16.71 6.57
N LEU A 50 -4.38 17.04 7.83
CA LEU A 50 -3.73 16.16 8.78
C LEU A 50 -4.74 15.76 9.85
N LEU A 51 -4.64 14.53 10.32
CA LEU A 51 -5.30 14.04 11.52
C LEU A 51 -4.46 14.44 12.73
N ASP A 52 -5.15 14.77 13.83
CA ASP A 52 -4.49 14.99 15.10
C ASP A 52 -3.90 13.66 15.61
N VAL A 53 -2.65 13.70 16.03
CA VAL A 53 -1.90 12.54 16.54
C VAL A 53 -1.42 12.89 17.95
N PRO A 54 -2.32 12.81 18.95
CA PRO A 54 -2.04 13.33 20.29
C PRO A 54 -1.08 12.44 21.09
N GLN A 55 -0.75 11.26 20.58
CA GLN A 55 0.11 10.27 21.23
C GLN A 55 1.13 9.74 20.23
N GLU A 56 2.25 9.21 20.74
CA GLU A 56 3.27 8.57 19.90
C GLU A 56 2.69 7.40 19.10
N GLN A 57 3.01 7.37 17.81
CA GLN A 57 2.71 6.26 16.92
C GLN A 57 4.01 5.65 16.42
N TRP A 58 4.01 4.34 16.27
CA TRP A 58 5.16 3.59 15.80
C TRP A 58 4.69 2.50 14.84
N MET A 59 5.60 2.16 13.92
CA MET A 59 5.47 1.04 13.01
C MET A 59 6.78 0.26 13.10
N GLU A 60 6.68 -1.02 13.44
CA GLU A 60 7.81 -1.94 13.48
C GLU A 60 7.61 -3.04 12.45
N VAL A 61 8.71 -3.45 11.83
CA VAL A 61 8.76 -4.59 10.92
C VAL A 61 9.92 -5.46 11.31
N ASP A 62 9.60 -6.69 11.70
CA ASP A 62 10.58 -7.71 12.12
C ASP A 62 11.49 -8.14 10.96
N GLY A 63 10.93 -8.25 9.74
CA GLY A 63 11.70 -8.57 8.55
C GLY A 63 10.92 -8.33 7.25
N TRP A 64 11.66 -8.04 6.18
CA TRP A 64 11.12 -7.95 4.83
C TRP A 64 12.13 -8.51 3.83
N GLU A 65 11.62 -9.06 2.73
CA GLU A 65 12.44 -9.56 1.63
C GLU A 65 11.82 -9.21 0.27
N ILE A 66 12.68 -9.01 -0.73
CA ILE A 66 12.30 -8.97 -2.14
C ILE A 66 13.06 -10.09 -2.83
N VAL A 67 12.31 -11.08 -3.33
CA VAL A 67 12.87 -12.20 -4.08
C VAL A 67 12.66 -11.94 -5.56
N VAL A 68 13.75 -11.77 -6.29
CA VAL A 68 13.76 -11.70 -7.76
C VAL A 68 14.15 -13.06 -8.30
N ARG A 69 13.31 -13.63 -9.17
CA ARG A 69 13.56 -14.92 -9.85
C ARG A 69 14.16 -14.70 -11.23
#